data_AF-A0A847RCV4-F1
#
_entry.id   AF-A0A847RCV4-F1
#
_cell.length_a   1.000
_cell.length_b   1.000
_cell.length_c   1.000
_cell.angle_alpha   90.00
_cell.angle_beta   90.00
_cell.angle_gamma   90.00
#
_symmetry.space_group_name_H-M   'P 1'
#
loop_
_entity.id
_entity.type
_entity.pdbx_description
1 polymer ?
#
loop_
_entity_poly.entity_id
_entity_poly.type
_entity_poly.pdbx_seq_one_letter_code
_entity_poly.pdbx_strand_id
1 'polypeptide(L)'
;METTILHGDLSVEWMSHKRSKNAFVTTTNGSLSFGTFPKNNAHWPELEIRLKVGFAGFGRTRSGAFGVRHIYEKHSQEIGITCPSQVSGYIESIITDGATVIVDTVKDENAALVIESKTGLVILRLSKDKTYYDIISAYDRKSHPGTVIAMI
;
A
#
# COMPACT_ATOMS: atom_id res chain seq x y z
N MET A 1 -18.50 -11.31 6.19
CA MET A 1 -17.16 -11.88 6.02
C MET A 1 -16.39 -10.98 5.08
N GLU A 2 -15.22 -10.52 5.49
CA GLU A 2 -14.32 -9.76 4.61
C GLU A 2 -13.78 -10.71 3.53
N THR A 3 -13.94 -10.38 2.26
CA THR A 3 -13.42 -11.21 1.17
C THR A 3 -11.90 -11.09 1.14
N THR A 4 -11.21 -12.22 1.14
CA THR A 4 -9.75 -12.31 1.05
C THR A 4 -9.36 -12.99 -0.25
N ILE A 5 -8.29 -12.50 -0.88
CA ILE A 5 -7.71 -13.04 -2.11
C ILE A 5 -6.23 -13.33 -1.83
N LEU A 6 -5.79 -14.54 -2.18
CA LEU A 6 -4.38 -14.87 -2.05
C LEU A 6 -3.58 -14.10 -3.11
N HIS A 7 -2.42 -13.58 -2.74
CA HIS A 7 -1.57 -12.86 -3.70
C HIS A 7 -1.26 -13.70 -4.96
N GLY A 8 -1.09 -15.02 -4.80
CA GLY A 8 -0.83 -15.96 -5.90
C GLY A 8 -1.97 -16.11 -6.90
N ASP A 9 -3.21 -15.82 -6.49
CA ASP A 9 -4.40 -15.89 -7.36
C ASP A 9 -4.51 -14.67 -8.28
N LEU A 10 -3.68 -13.64 -8.05
CA LEU A 10 -3.71 -12.40 -8.81
C LEU A 10 -2.99 -12.55 -10.17
N SER A 11 -3.76 -12.94 -11.19
CA SER A 11 -3.30 -12.95 -12.59
C SER A 11 -3.68 -11.68 -13.36
N VAL A 12 -3.02 -11.45 -14.50
CA VAL A 12 -3.37 -10.34 -15.41
C VAL A 12 -4.83 -10.44 -15.86
N GLU A 13 -5.27 -11.66 -16.19
CA GLU A 13 -6.65 -11.95 -16.55
C GLU A 13 -7.60 -11.62 -15.38
N TRP A 14 -7.31 -12.08 -14.17
CA TRP A 14 -8.12 -11.80 -12.98
C TRP A 14 -8.25 -10.29 -12.72
N MET A 15 -7.15 -9.56 -12.85
CA MET A 15 -7.16 -8.10 -12.68
C MET A 15 -8.06 -7.39 -13.70
N SER A 16 -8.09 -7.87 -14.95
CA SER A 16 -8.88 -7.26 -16.03
C SER A 16 -10.39 -7.31 -15.79
N HIS A 17 -10.87 -8.29 -15.03
CA HIS A 17 -12.29 -8.45 -14.70
C HIS A 17 -12.84 -7.38 -13.76
N LYS A 18 -11.98 -6.60 -13.09
CA LYS A 18 -12.38 -5.49 -12.21
C LYS A 18 -13.41 -5.89 -11.14
N ARG A 19 -13.33 -7.13 -10.62
CA ARG A 19 -14.18 -7.63 -9.52
C ARG A 19 -13.55 -7.41 -8.14
N SER A 20 -14.29 -7.73 -7.08
CA SER A 20 -13.78 -7.84 -5.70
C SER A 20 -13.16 -6.58 -5.13
N LYS A 21 -13.73 -5.40 -5.44
CA LYS A 21 -13.30 -4.12 -4.84
C LYS A 21 -13.27 -4.24 -3.31
N ASN A 22 -12.24 -3.68 -2.69
CA ASN A 22 -12.02 -3.66 -1.25
C ASN A 22 -11.81 -5.03 -0.60
N ALA A 23 -11.78 -6.13 -1.37
CA ALA A 23 -11.29 -7.40 -0.85
C ALA A 23 -9.82 -7.24 -0.41
N PHE A 24 -9.44 -7.89 0.67
CA PHE A 24 -8.06 -7.87 1.13
C PHE A 24 -7.20 -8.81 0.30
N VAL A 25 -5.94 -8.44 0.16
CA VAL A 25 -4.93 -9.22 -0.54
C VAL A 25 -3.89 -9.66 0.48
N THR A 26 -3.52 -10.93 0.45
CA THR A 26 -2.51 -11.44 1.37
C THR A 26 -1.11 -10.97 1.01
N THR A 27 -0.23 -11.01 2.01
CA THR A 27 1.22 -11.15 1.90
C THR A 27 1.61 -12.43 1.14
N THR A 28 2.90 -12.59 0.83
CA THR A 28 3.45 -13.79 0.18
C THR A 28 3.42 -15.03 1.07
N ASN A 29 3.28 -14.86 2.39
CA ASN A 29 3.10 -15.97 3.34
C ASN A 29 1.63 -16.29 3.67
N GLY A 30 0.67 -15.56 3.08
CA GLY A 30 -0.77 -15.77 3.30
C GLY A 30 -1.39 -14.95 4.44
N SER A 31 -0.63 -14.17 5.20
CA SER A 31 -1.14 -13.20 6.20
C SER A 31 -1.85 -12.02 5.54
N LEU A 32 -2.81 -11.40 6.24
CA LEU A 32 -3.46 -10.14 5.83
C LEU A 32 -2.66 -8.89 6.20
N SER A 33 -1.75 -9.01 7.16
CA SER A 33 -0.95 -7.91 7.68
C SER A 33 0.45 -7.92 7.05
N PHE A 34 0.83 -6.78 6.46
CA PHE A 34 2.17 -6.51 5.95
C PHE A 34 3.12 -5.99 7.05
N GLY A 35 2.64 -5.93 8.29
CA GLY A 35 3.34 -5.34 9.43
C GLY A 35 2.42 -4.41 10.23
N THR A 36 2.94 -3.89 11.31
CA THR A 36 2.22 -2.94 12.17
C THR A 36 2.86 -1.57 12.03
N PHE A 37 2.03 -0.54 11.88
CA PHE A 37 2.49 0.84 11.92
C PHE A 37 3.09 1.12 13.30
N PRO A 38 4.33 1.64 13.39
CA PRO A 38 5.09 1.64 14.63
C PRO A 38 4.63 2.77 15.55
N LYS A 39 4.95 2.60 16.84
CA LYS A 39 4.90 3.71 17.79
C LYS A 39 5.71 4.88 17.27
N ASN A 40 5.12 6.06 17.30
CA ASN A 40 5.67 7.26 16.68
C ASN A 40 5.45 8.49 17.55
N ASN A 41 6.21 9.54 17.27
CA ASN A 41 6.16 10.81 17.98
C ASN A 41 5.08 11.79 17.46
N ALA A 42 4.24 11.35 16.51
CA ALA A 42 3.23 12.15 15.84
C ALA A 42 1.79 11.70 16.14
N HIS A 43 1.61 10.86 17.17
CA HIS A 43 0.31 10.40 17.67
C HIS A 43 -0.56 9.63 16.67
N TRP A 44 0.05 9.07 15.62
CA TRP A 44 -0.63 8.12 14.74
C TRP A 44 -0.82 6.77 15.46
N PRO A 45 -1.98 6.11 15.33
CA PRO A 45 -2.27 4.87 16.05
C PRO A 45 -1.40 3.70 15.56
N GLU A 46 -1.07 2.79 16.47
CA GLU A 46 -0.35 1.54 16.15
C GLU A 46 -1.35 0.49 15.65
N LEU A 47 -1.43 0.33 14.33
CA LEU A 47 -2.41 -0.55 13.68
C LEU A 47 -1.77 -1.35 12.55
N GLU A 48 -2.41 -2.46 12.18
CA GLU A 48 -1.96 -3.29 11.06
C GLU A 48 -1.97 -2.53 9.74
N ILE A 49 -1.03 -2.88 8.85
CA ILE A 49 -0.94 -2.39 7.49
C ILE A 49 -1.48 -3.45 6.55
N ARG A 50 -2.48 -3.11 5.75
CA ARG A 50 -3.22 -4.06 4.91
C ARG A 50 -3.29 -3.59 3.47
N LEU A 51 -3.31 -4.56 2.55
CA LEU A 51 -3.48 -4.31 1.12
C LEU A 51 -4.88 -4.70 0.68
N LYS A 52 -5.49 -3.88 -0.19
CA LYS A 52 -6.78 -4.17 -0.79
C LYS A 52 -6.74 -4.18 -2.31
N VAL A 53 -7.77 -4.81 -2.87
CA VAL A 53 -8.12 -4.68 -4.27
C VAL A 53 -8.73 -3.31 -4.53
N GLY A 54 -7.87 -2.40 -4.99
CA GLY A 54 -8.25 -1.11 -5.53
C GLY A 54 -8.83 -1.16 -6.94
N PHE A 55 -9.38 -0.03 -7.40
CA PHE A 55 -9.59 0.34 -8.79
C PHE A 55 -8.73 1.55 -9.12
N ALA A 56 -7.92 1.47 -10.18
CA ALA A 56 -7.45 2.70 -10.82
C ALA A 56 -8.67 3.57 -11.13
N GLY A 57 -8.73 4.77 -10.57
CA GLY A 57 -9.81 5.70 -10.88
C GLY A 57 -9.83 5.93 -12.39
N PHE A 58 -10.99 5.78 -13.03
CA PHE A 58 -11.19 6.18 -14.42
C PHE A 58 -11.93 7.53 -14.45
N GLY A 59 -11.46 8.47 -15.27
CA GLY A 59 -12.09 9.78 -15.48
C GLY A 59 -11.45 10.96 -14.73
N ARG A 60 -11.93 12.18 -15.05
CA ARG A 60 -11.40 13.47 -14.55
C ARG A 60 -11.45 13.63 -13.02
N THR A 61 -12.31 12.87 -12.35
CA THR A 61 -12.53 12.95 -10.89
C THR A 61 -11.53 12.14 -10.08
N ARG A 62 -10.73 11.25 -10.70
CA ARG A 62 -9.73 10.37 -10.03
C ARG A 62 -10.25 9.69 -8.75
N SER A 63 -11.54 9.37 -8.66
CA SER A 63 -12.11 8.62 -7.55
C SER A 63 -11.78 7.13 -7.68
N GLY A 64 -10.49 6.80 -7.56
CA GLY A 64 -9.98 5.43 -7.56
C GLY A 64 -10.03 4.82 -6.17
N ALA A 65 -10.32 3.52 -6.10
CA ALA A 65 -9.92 2.74 -4.93
C ALA A 65 -8.43 2.43 -5.12
N PHE A 66 -7.58 2.97 -4.27
CA PHE A 66 -6.15 2.72 -4.37
C PHE A 66 -5.81 1.32 -3.83
N GLY A 67 -4.62 0.78 -4.11
CA GLY A 67 -4.21 -0.58 -3.72
C GLY A 67 -3.61 -1.41 -4.86
N VAL A 68 -3.71 -2.74 -4.79
CA VAL A 68 -2.94 -3.67 -5.65
C VAL A 68 -3.09 -3.41 -7.15
N ARG A 69 -4.31 -3.09 -7.63
CA ARG A 69 -4.54 -2.77 -9.05
C ARG A 69 -3.90 -1.47 -9.45
N HIS A 70 -3.97 -0.45 -8.59
CA HIS A 70 -3.35 0.83 -8.87
C HIS A 70 -1.83 0.68 -8.99
N ILE A 71 -1.21 -0.05 -8.05
CA ILE A 71 0.22 -0.34 -8.06
C ILE A 71 0.60 -1.08 -9.35
N TYR A 72 -0.09 -2.18 -9.67
CA TYR A 72 0.21 -2.94 -10.87
C TYR A 72 -0.04 -2.14 -12.17
N GLU A 73 -1.19 -1.53 -12.34
CA GLU A 73 -1.57 -0.86 -13.60
C GLU A 73 -0.79 0.44 -13.85
N LYS A 74 -0.29 1.12 -12.81
CA LYS A 74 0.39 2.42 -12.94
C LYS A 74 1.88 2.38 -12.68
N HIS A 75 2.34 1.45 -11.83
CA HIS A 75 3.72 1.44 -11.34
C HIS A 75 4.47 0.16 -11.68
N SER A 76 3.85 -0.86 -12.29
CA SER A 76 4.53 -2.13 -12.59
C SER A 76 5.84 -1.98 -13.38
N GLN A 77 5.83 -1.13 -14.41
CA GLN A 77 7.04 -0.85 -15.20
C GLN A 77 8.11 -0.14 -14.37
N GLU A 78 7.72 0.82 -13.53
CA GLU A 78 8.62 1.58 -12.67
C GLU A 78 9.29 0.68 -11.63
N ILE A 79 8.51 -0.21 -11.00
CA ILE A 79 8.98 -1.08 -9.91
C ILE A 79 9.48 -2.46 -10.39
N GLY A 80 9.54 -2.67 -11.71
CA GLY A 80 10.12 -3.88 -12.32
C GLY A 80 9.32 -5.17 -12.13
N ILE A 81 8.01 -5.11 -11.90
CA ILE A 81 7.15 -6.31 -11.80
C ILE A 81 6.42 -6.59 -13.10
N THR A 82 6.27 -7.87 -13.44
CA THR A 82 5.64 -8.34 -14.69
C THR A 82 4.30 -9.01 -14.47
N CYS A 83 3.98 -9.41 -13.23
CA CYS A 83 2.68 -9.97 -12.91
C CYS A 83 2.08 -9.38 -11.62
N PRO A 84 0.73 -9.34 -11.50
CA PRO A 84 0.10 -8.73 -10.33
C PRO A 84 0.40 -9.44 -9.01
N SER A 85 0.67 -10.75 -9.04
CA SER A 85 1.01 -11.54 -7.85
C SER A 85 2.35 -11.15 -7.20
N GLN A 86 3.22 -10.43 -7.93
CA GLN A 86 4.47 -9.89 -7.41
C GLN A 86 4.29 -8.63 -6.56
N VAL A 87 3.12 -7.97 -6.60
CA VAL A 87 2.90 -6.72 -5.86
C VAL A 87 3.10 -6.90 -4.36
N SER A 88 2.59 -7.99 -3.77
CA SER A 88 2.76 -8.24 -2.34
C SER A 88 4.23 -8.38 -1.96
N GLY A 89 5.02 -9.13 -2.75
CA GLY A 89 6.46 -9.29 -2.51
C GLY A 89 7.23 -7.97 -2.61
N TYR A 90 6.84 -7.09 -3.54
CA TYR A 90 7.43 -5.75 -3.64
C TYR A 90 7.12 -4.91 -2.40
N ILE A 91 5.88 -4.91 -1.92
CA ILE A 91 5.49 -4.17 -0.71
C ILE A 91 6.26 -4.69 0.52
N GLU A 92 6.39 -6.00 0.68
CA GLU A 92 7.16 -6.63 1.77
C GLU A 92 8.63 -6.22 1.73
N SER A 93 9.20 -6.06 0.53
CA SER A 93 10.57 -5.57 0.37
C SER A 93 10.77 -4.11 0.78
N ILE A 94 9.68 -3.35 0.96
CA ILE A 94 9.68 -1.98 1.45
C ILE A 94 9.38 -1.92 2.95
N ILE A 95 8.35 -2.64 3.39
CA ILE A 95 7.93 -2.67 4.80
C ILE A 95 8.77 -3.71 5.53
N THR A 96 9.98 -3.30 5.89
CA THR A 96 10.99 -4.14 6.56
C THR A 96 11.73 -3.31 7.60
N ASP A 97 12.36 -3.98 8.56
CA ASP A 97 13.12 -3.35 9.65
C ASP A 97 14.09 -2.27 9.13
N GLY A 98 14.02 -1.10 9.75
CA GLY A 98 14.81 0.08 9.39
C GLY A 98 14.20 0.94 8.28
N ALA A 99 13.03 0.60 7.74
CA ALA A 99 12.29 1.49 6.85
C ALA A 99 11.80 2.73 7.63
N THR A 100 11.98 3.92 7.07
CA THR A 100 11.57 5.17 7.69
C THR A 100 10.09 5.45 7.47
N VAL A 101 9.42 5.92 8.53
CA VAL A 101 8.04 6.39 8.46
C VAL A 101 8.03 7.91 8.38
N ILE A 102 7.46 8.44 7.31
CA ILE A 102 7.49 9.86 6.95
C ILE A 102 6.05 10.39 6.89
N VAL A 103 5.84 11.58 7.43
CA VAL A 103 4.59 12.34 7.28
C VAL A 103 4.80 13.46 6.27
N ASP A 104 4.04 13.45 5.19
CA ASP A 104 3.95 14.58 4.24
C ASP A 104 2.70 15.42 4.56
N THR A 105 2.90 16.53 5.30
CA THR A 105 1.83 17.47 5.69
C THR A 105 1.46 18.47 4.60
N VAL A 106 2.15 18.45 3.45
CA VAL A 106 1.92 19.44 2.37
C VAL A 106 0.75 19.03 1.47
N LYS A 107 0.46 17.73 1.38
CA LYS A 107 -0.51 17.19 0.41
C LYS A 107 -1.92 16.97 0.92
N ASP A 108 -2.13 16.80 2.23
CA ASP A 108 -3.44 16.54 2.83
C ASP A 108 -3.38 16.78 4.36
N GLU A 109 -4.47 17.22 4.96
CA GLU A 109 -4.69 17.26 6.42
C GLU A 109 -4.75 15.85 7.04
N ASN A 110 -5.05 14.83 6.22
CA ASN A 110 -4.83 13.41 6.53
C ASN A 110 -3.44 12.92 6.11
N ALA A 111 -2.46 13.83 6.08
CA ALA A 111 -1.05 13.69 5.71
C ALA A 111 -0.64 12.28 5.26
N ALA A 112 -0.32 12.13 3.97
CA ALA A 112 0.07 10.84 3.42
C ALA A 112 1.20 10.24 4.27
N LEU A 113 0.92 9.09 4.88
CA LEU A 113 1.90 8.35 5.65
C LEU A 113 2.70 7.52 4.69
N VAL A 114 4.01 7.74 4.66
CA VAL A 114 4.91 7.07 3.74
C VAL A 114 5.83 6.16 4.54
N ILE A 115 5.91 4.90 4.13
CA ILE A 115 6.99 4.01 4.57
C ILE A 115 7.99 3.96 3.42
N GLU A 116 9.22 4.36 3.68
CA GLU A 116 10.29 4.40 2.71
C GLU A 116 11.46 3.53 3.15
N SER A 117 12.02 2.75 2.24
CA SER A 117 13.22 1.95 2.44
C SER A 117 14.19 2.12 1.26
N LYS A 118 15.30 1.38 1.28
CA LYS A 118 16.24 1.31 0.15
C LYS A 118 15.61 0.79 -1.15
N THR A 119 14.51 0.03 -1.04
CA THR A 119 13.85 -0.62 -2.18
C THR A 119 12.86 0.32 -2.88
N GLY A 120 12.23 1.22 -2.12
CA GLY A 120 11.21 2.12 -2.64
C GLY A 120 10.35 2.66 -1.50
N LEU A 121 9.16 3.16 -1.83
CA LEU A 121 8.22 3.68 -0.84
C LEU A 121 6.79 3.15 -1.04
N VAL A 122 6.06 3.03 0.06
CA VAL A 122 4.64 2.70 0.14
C VAL A 122 3.90 3.88 0.74
N ILE A 123 2.78 4.24 0.14
CA ILE A 123 1.87 5.26 0.68
C ILE A 123 0.72 4.56 1.38
N LEU A 124 0.47 4.98 2.62
CA LEU A 124 -0.58 4.50 3.48
C LEU A 124 -1.66 5.57 3.67
N ARG A 125 -2.87 5.09 3.97
CA ARG A 125 -3.99 5.90 4.44
C ARG A 125 -4.64 5.22 5.63
N LEU A 126 -4.91 5.96 6.69
CA LEU A 126 -5.70 5.41 7.80
C LEU A 126 -7.12 5.07 7.32
N SER A 127 -7.60 3.87 7.64
CA SER A 127 -8.95 3.45 7.27
C SER A 127 -10.00 4.37 7.88
N LYS A 128 -11.19 4.46 7.26
CA LYS A 128 -12.26 5.39 7.72
C LYS A 128 -12.72 5.08 9.15
N ASP A 129 -12.74 3.80 9.50
CA ASP A 129 -13.07 3.28 10.83
C ASP A 129 -11.86 3.26 11.78
N LYS A 130 -10.66 3.68 11.33
CA LYS A 130 -9.43 3.79 12.11
C LYS A 130 -8.99 2.48 12.76
N THR A 131 -9.13 1.37 12.03
CA THR A 131 -8.81 0.01 12.50
C THR A 131 -7.57 -0.58 11.83
N TYR A 132 -7.12 -0.04 10.70
CA TYR A 132 -5.89 -0.41 10.00
C TYR A 132 -5.43 0.71 9.06
N TYR A 133 -4.23 0.55 8.51
CA TYR A 133 -3.71 1.36 7.41
C TYR A 133 -3.91 0.65 6.08
N ASP A 134 -4.54 1.34 5.14
CA ASP A 134 -4.68 0.91 3.74
C ASP A 134 -3.43 1.29 2.95
N ILE A 135 -2.78 0.31 2.34
CA ILE A 135 -1.78 0.54 1.30
C ILE A 135 -2.50 1.05 0.05
N ILE A 136 -2.24 2.30 -0.31
CA ILE A 136 -2.87 2.96 -1.46
C ILE A 136 -1.96 2.93 -2.70
N SER A 137 -0.65 3.08 -2.54
CA SER A 137 0.27 3.04 -3.67
C SER A 137 1.68 2.61 -3.25
N ALA A 138 2.52 2.27 -4.22
CA ALA A 138 3.92 1.92 -4.04
C ALA A 138 4.73 2.36 -5.27
N TYR A 139 5.96 2.83 -5.05
CA TYR A 139 6.85 3.44 -6.05
C TYR A 139 8.29 2.95 -5.85
N ASP A 140 9.15 3.06 -6.87
CA ASP A 140 10.61 2.87 -6.73
C ASP A 140 11.30 4.16 -6.25
N ARG A 141 10.60 5.30 -6.34
CA ARG A 141 11.10 6.58 -5.83
C ARG A 141 11.54 6.47 -4.36
N LYS A 142 12.64 7.15 -4.06
CA LYS A 142 13.22 7.34 -2.71
C LYS A 142 13.31 8.84 -2.37
N SER A 143 13.63 9.15 -1.12
CA SER A 143 13.73 10.51 -0.58
C SER A 143 12.44 11.30 -0.67
N HIS A 144 11.36 10.75 -0.11
CA HIS A 144 10.10 11.46 0.04
C HIS A 144 10.28 12.71 0.91
N PRO A 145 9.81 13.91 0.48
CA PRO A 145 9.85 15.08 1.32
C PRO A 145 8.91 14.91 2.52
N GLY A 146 9.34 15.30 3.70
CA GLY A 146 8.50 15.25 4.90
C GLY A 146 9.31 15.10 6.17
N THR A 147 8.61 14.83 7.26
CA THR A 147 9.21 14.63 8.58
C THR A 147 9.23 13.15 8.91
N VAL A 148 10.40 12.62 9.26
CA VAL A 148 10.53 11.25 9.80
C VAL A 148 9.98 11.23 11.22
N ILE A 149 9.03 10.33 11.48
CA ILE A 149 8.32 10.22 12.77
C ILE A 149 8.59 8.91 13.51
N ALA A 150 9.07 7.89 12.80
CA ALA A 150 9.40 6.57 13.33
C ALA A 150 10.23 5.78 12.31
N MET A 151 10.59 4.56 12.69
CA MET A 151 11.09 3.50 11.81
C MET A 151 10.27 2.23 12.06
N ILE A 152 10.12 1.41 11.02
CA ILE A 152 9.65 0.02 11.13
C ILE A 152 10.69 -0.81 11.88
#